data_AF-A0AAU9VPI8-F1
#
_entry.id   AF-A0AAU9VPI8-F1
#
_cell.length_a   1.000
_cell.length_b   1.000
_cell.length_c   1.000
_cell.angle_alpha   90.00
_cell.angle_beta   90.00
_cell.angle_gamma   90.00
#
_symmetry.space_group_name_H-M   'P 1'
#
loop_
_entity.id
_entity.type
_entity.pdbx_description
1 polymer ?
#
loop_
_entity_poly.entity_id
_entity_poly.type
_entity_poly.pdbx_seq_one_letter_code
_entity_poly.pdbx_strand_id
1 'polypeptide(L)'
;MDSKEKEKESQNKSGVDYSFLISEYAKQLDFPVRDQYLQKIAAIGIDPVLVEGKDFKLDCLPPVESTDILWYLVLETSFYTQKQFKAFRSLEAYNQMVSGFIASVQGYIIADKFLVLAKVRHSQRMNNSLISCWVITEREGTILFAHCLGCKAGLAETCSHIASVLFYLEAWTKINGRLACTQVKCSWLLPTYVKQVEYEKVQEINFTSARKMKNDLDAKIENLSNVSSPDNSAKGNVSKEIPLPSKPEMDTFYAKLSKCSRKPIALSLMPKYADS
;
A
#
# COMPACT_ATOMS: atom_id res chain seq x y z
N MET A 1 -45.51 -3.08 22.11
CA MET A 1 -44.30 -2.23 22.19
C MET A 1 -43.47 -2.57 20.97
N ASP A 2 -43.60 -1.72 19.96
CA ASP A 2 -43.22 -1.98 18.57
C ASP A 2 -41.70 -1.93 18.38
N SER A 3 -41.19 -2.77 17.49
CA SER A 3 -39.78 -2.84 17.10
C SER A 3 -39.19 -1.50 16.60
N LYS A 4 -40.04 -0.54 16.23
CA LYS A 4 -39.67 0.84 15.87
C LYS A 4 -39.28 1.71 17.07
N GLU A 5 -39.77 1.42 18.28
CA GLU A 5 -39.35 2.16 19.49
C GLU A 5 -37.94 1.74 19.92
N LYS A 6 -37.56 0.47 19.75
CA LYS A 6 -36.19 0.00 20.03
C LYS A 6 -35.14 0.55 19.04
N GLU A 7 -35.50 0.79 17.78
CA GLU A 7 -34.62 1.46 16.82
C GLU A 7 -34.39 2.93 17.19
N LYS A 8 -35.44 3.66 17.62
CA LYS A 8 -35.31 5.05 18.10
C LYS A 8 -34.56 5.16 19.42
N GLU A 9 -34.71 4.19 20.32
CA GLU A 9 -34.05 4.21 21.63
C GLU A 9 -32.57 3.81 21.56
N SER A 10 -32.16 3.07 20.51
CA SER A 10 -30.74 2.76 20.24
C SER A 10 -29.98 3.86 19.47
N GLN A 11 -30.69 4.78 18.81
CA GLN A 11 -30.11 5.96 18.16
C GLN A 11 -29.65 7.04 19.16
N ASN A 12 -30.05 6.96 20.44
CA ASN A 12 -29.85 8.02 21.43
C ASN A 12 -28.73 7.78 22.47
N LYS A 13 -27.75 6.90 22.20
CA LYS A 13 -26.63 6.63 23.13
C LYS A 13 -25.29 7.26 22.78
N SER A 14 -25.19 8.00 21.68
CA SER A 14 -24.11 8.96 21.42
C SER A 14 -24.75 10.19 20.78
N GLY A 15 -24.91 11.27 21.55
CA GLY A 15 -25.69 12.46 21.18
C GLY A 15 -25.06 13.33 20.09
N VAL A 16 -24.78 12.76 18.91
CA VAL A 16 -24.30 13.48 17.72
C VAL A 16 -25.19 13.08 16.55
N ASP A 17 -26.10 13.98 16.17
CA ASP A 17 -26.92 13.82 14.96
C ASP A 17 -26.08 14.25 13.75
N TYR A 18 -25.67 13.27 12.94
CA TYR A 18 -24.86 13.52 11.74
C TYR A 18 -25.78 13.93 10.59
N SER A 19 -25.73 15.21 10.19
CA SER A 19 -26.63 15.80 9.19
C SER A 19 -26.25 15.52 7.72
N PHE A 20 -25.42 14.53 7.45
CA PHE A 20 -24.92 14.21 6.10
C PHE A 20 -25.31 12.79 5.64
N LEU A 21 -25.27 12.58 4.32
CA LEU A 21 -25.59 11.29 3.71
C LEU A 21 -24.53 10.23 4.07
N ILE A 22 -25.00 9.05 4.50
CA ILE A 22 -24.19 7.91 4.92
C ILE A 22 -24.33 6.79 3.88
N SER A 23 -23.20 6.19 3.49
CA SER A 23 -23.17 5.09 2.51
C SER A 23 -23.80 3.79 3.03
N GLU A 24 -24.22 2.92 2.12
CA GLU A 24 -24.65 1.55 2.47
C GLU A 24 -23.56 0.76 3.19
N TYR A 25 -22.29 1.01 2.86
CA TYR A 25 -21.15 0.42 3.56
C TYR A 25 -21.19 0.74 5.06
N ALA A 26 -21.32 2.02 5.40
CA ALA A 26 -21.33 2.46 6.79
C ALA A 26 -22.56 1.93 7.56
N LYS A 27 -23.72 1.78 6.90
CA LYS A 27 -24.92 1.21 7.51
C LYS A 27 -24.75 -0.25 7.92
N GLN A 28 -23.94 -1.02 7.17
CA GLN A 28 -23.67 -2.44 7.42
C GLN A 28 -22.62 -2.69 8.52
N LEU A 29 -21.94 -1.65 9.02
CA LEU A 29 -20.95 -1.78 10.08
C LEU A 29 -21.62 -2.02 11.44
N ASP A 30 -20.97 -2.83 12.28
CA ASP A 30 -21.36 -3.02 13.68
C ASP A 30 -21.39 -1.68 14.42
N PHE A 31 -22.32 -1.53 15.38
CA PHE A 31 -22.58 -0.25 16.05
C PHE A 31 -21.31 0.48 16.55
N PRO A 32 -20.36 -0.16 17.27
CA PRO A 32 -19.16 0.53 17.75
C PRO A 32 -18.24 1.00 16.61
N VAL A 33 -18.14 0.20 15.55
CA VAL A 33 -17.30 0.51 14.38
C VAL A 33 -17.94 1.60 13.54
N ARG A 34 -19.27 1.57 13.41
CA ARG A 34 -20.05 2.58 12.70
C ARG A 34 -19.94 3.94 13.38
N ASP A 35 -20.09 4.01 14.70
CA ASP A 35 -19.96 5.27 15.43
C ASP A 35 -18.57 5.90 15.21
N GLN A 36 -17.49 5.12 15.31
CA GLN A 36 -16.14 5.58 14.98
C GLN A 36 -16.00 6.02 13.52
N TYR A 37 -16.59 5.27 12.59
CA TYR A 37 -16.59 5.63 11.17
C TYR A 37 -17.24 7.02 10.97
N LEU A 38 -18.40 7.26 11.60
CA LEU A 38 -19.14 8.53 11.50
C LEU A 38 -18.35 9.69 12.11
N GLN A 39 -17.71 9.50 13.26
CA GLN A 39 -16.86 10.53 13.89
C GLN A 39 -15.72 10.96 12.96
N LYS A 40 -15.08 10.02 12.25
CA LYS A 40 -14.00 10.33 11.30
C LYS A 40 -14.49 11.16 10.13
N ILE A 41 -15.59 10.73 9.50
CA ILE A 41 -16.08 11.41 8.30
C ILE A 41 -16.75 12.74 8.62
N ALA A 42 -17.18 12.97 9.87
CA ALA A 42 -17.63 14.27 10.34
C ALA A 42 -16.55 15.36 10.21
N ALA A 43 -15.26 14.99 10.18
CA ALA A 43 -14.16 15.94 9.95
C ALA A 43 -14.23 16.65 8.59
N ILE A 44 -14.90 16.04 7.60
CA ILE A 44 -15.09 16.56 6.24
C ILE A 44 -16.57 16.74 5.86
N GLY A 45 -17.50 16.24 6.67
CA GLY A 45 -18.96 16.41 6.48
C GLY A 45 -19.58 15.62 5.33
N ILE A 46 -18.84 14.67 4.75
CA ILE A 46 -19.31 13.79 3.67
C ILE A 46 -18.71 12.40 3.83
N ASP A 47 -19.46 11.35 3.52
CA ASP A 47 -18.93 9.99 3.47
C ASP A 47 -18.00 9.81 2.26
N PRO A 48 -16.69 9.52 2.45
CA PRO A 48 -15.74 9.31 1.36
C PRO A 48 -16.17 8.27 0.32
N VAL A 49 -17.01 7.32 0.70
CA VAL A 49 -17.51 6.25 -0.19
C VAL A 49 -18.48 6.80 -1.23
N LEU A 50 -19.15 7.92 -0.94
CA LEU A 50 -20.12 8.56 -1.82
C LEU A 50 -19.49 9.59 -2.76
N VAL A 51 -18.20 9.88 -2.61
CA VAL A 51 -17.51 10.86 -3.46
C VAL A 51 -17.36 10.28 -4.87
N GLU A 52 -18.20 10.75 -5.79
CA GLU A 52 -18.08 10.42 -7.22
C GLU A 52 -16.94 11.23 -7.82
N GLY A 53 -15.96 10.53 -8.37
CA GLY A 53 -14.72 11.12 -8.87
C GLY A 53 -14.82 11.93 -10.17
N LYS A 54 -15.88 12.69 -10.41
CA LYS A 54 -16.06 13.35 -11.72
C LYS A 54 -15.10 14.51 -12.00
N ASP A 55 -14.35 15.01 -11.00
CA ASP A 55 -13.38 16.11 -11.17
C ASP A 55 -11.97 15.76 -10.65
N PHE A 56 -11.35 14.71 -11.23
CA PHE A 56 -10.01 14.27 -10.82
C PHE A 56 -8.91 15.28 -11.19
N LYS A 57 -8.24 15.86 -10.20
CA LYS A 57 -6.91 16.48 -10.39
C LYS A 57 -5.85 15.55 -9.79
N LEU A 58 -5.00 14.98 -10.64
CA LEU A 58 -3.86 14.16 -10.20
C LEU A 58 -2.92 14.95 -9.28
N ASP A 59 -2.87 16.27 -9.43
CA ASP A 59 -1.91 17.15 -8.76
C ASP A 59 -2.31 17.57 -7.34
N CYS A 60 -3.40 17.02 -6.80
CA CYS A 60 -3.99 17.48 -5.53
C CYS A 60 -3.79 16.48 -4.37
N LEU A 61 -2.60 15.89 -4.22
CA LEU A 61 -2.26 15.02 -3.09
C LEU A 61 -1.60 15.80 -1.95
N PRO A 62 -1.84 15.42 -0.68
CA PRO A 62 -1.25 16.10 0.47
C PRO A 62 0.27 15.91 0.56
N PRO A 63 1.00 16.91 1.10
CA PRO A 63 2.45 16.86 1.26
C PRO A 63 2.86 16.01 2.48
N VAL A 64 2.69 14.69 2.41
CA VAL A 64 3.02 13.77 3.52
C VAL A 64 4.52 13.50 3.56
N GLU A 65 5.15 13.64 4.73
CA GLU A 65 6.56 13.31 4.95
C GLU A 65 6.75 11.99 5.72
N SER A 66 7.97 11.46 5.72
CA SER A 66 8.31 10.23 6.47
C SER A 66 8.04 10.35 7.97
N THR A 67 8.17 11.55 8.53
CA THR A 67 7.92 11.82 9.95
C THR A 67 6.43 11.72 10.26
N ASP A 68 5.56 12.22 9.39
CA ASP A 68 4.11 12.09 9.54
C ASP A 68 3.67 10.62 9.55
N ILE A 69 4.25 9.81 8.64
CA ILE A 69 3.98 8.37 8.57
C ILE A 69 4.40 7.67 9.87
N LEU A 70 5.59 7.99 10.39
CA LEU A 70 6.07 7.42 11.66
C LEU A 70 5.17 7.83 12.81
N TRP A 71 4.78 9.11 12.86
CA TRP A 71 3.92 9.64 13.90
C TRP A 71 2.57 8.93 13.89
N TYR A 72 1.91 8.85 12.73
CA TYR A 72 0.61 8.21 12.59
C TYR A 72 0.64 6.69 12.83
N LEU A 73 1.58 5.95 12.24
CA LEU A 73 1.56 4.48 12.35
C LEU A 73 2.07 3.97 13.70
N VAL A 74 2.98 4.69 14.36
CA VAL A 74 3.67 4.20 15.55
C VAL A 74 3.27 4.96 16.81
N LEU A 75 3.26 6.29 16.76
CA LEU A 75 3.17 7.15 17.94
C LEU A 75 1.74 7.58 18.25
N GLU A 76 0.88 7.67 17.24
CA GLU A 76 -0.52 8.05 17.37
C GLU A 76 -1.30 7.00 18.15
N THR A 77 -2.35 7.46 18.82
CA THR A 77 -3.16 6.65 19.73
C THR A 77 -4.43 6.14 19.08
N SER A 78 -4.73 4.86 19.30
CA SER A 78 -6.00 4.29 18.85
C SER A 78 -7.14 4.90 19.65
N PHE A 79 -8.22 5.27 18.98
CA PHE A 79 -9.43 5.78 19.63
C PHE A 79 -9.99 4.81 20.68
N TYR A 80 -10.02 3.50 20.41
CA TYR A 80 -10.64 2.51 21.30
C TYR A 80 -9.81 2.22 22.56
N THR A 81 -8.52 1.92 22.38
CA THR A 81 -7.68 1.48 23.51
C THR A 81 -6.99 2.63 24.23
N GLN A 82 -6.98 3.83 23.64
CA GLN A 82 -6.20 4.99 24.11
C GLN A 82 -4.70 4.68 24.26
N LYS A 83 -4.23 3.63 23.57
CA LYS A 83 -2.82 3.24 23.48
C LYS A 83 -2.30 3.58 22.10
N GLN A 84 -1.00 3.85 22.04
CA GLN A 84 -0.29 4.02 20.79
C GLN A 84 -0.48 2.81 19.87
N PHE A 85 -0.64 3.04 18.57
CA PHE A 85 -0.83 1.98 17.59
C PHE A 85 0.35 1.00 17.56
N LYS A 86 1.58 1.51 17.66
CA LYS A 86 2.81 0.70 17.57
C LYS A 86 2.81 -0.24 16.36
N ALA A 87 2.29 0.22 15.22
CA ALA A 87 2.13 -0.58 14.01
C ALA A 87 3.46 -0.71 13.23
N PHE A 88 4.53 -1.14 13.90
CA PHE A 88 5.86 -1.32 13.30
C PHE A 88 5.83 -2.26 12.10
N ARG A 89 4.98 -3.29 12.13
CA ARG A 89 4.80 -4.22 11.00
C ARG A 89 4.24 -3.53 9.75
N SER A 90 3.44 -2.48 9.92
CA SER A 90 2.89 -1.75 8.79
C SER A 90 3.95 -0.91 8.06
N LEU A 91 5.10 -0.63 8.69
CA LEU A 91 6.22 0.03 8.02
C LEU A 91 6.82 -0.83 6.89
N GLU A 92 6.64 -2.16 6.93
CA GLU A 92 7.03 -3.06 5.84
C GLU A 92 6.14 -2.92 4.60
N ALA A 93 4.99 -2.24 4.71
CA ALA A 93 4.06 -2.04 3.60
C ALA A 93 4.64 -1.14 2.49
N TYR A 94 5.76 -0.46 2.73
CA TYR A 94 6.56 0.15 1.67
C TYR A 94 6.84 -0.86 0.53
N ASN A 95 7.08 -2.13 0.88
CA ASN A 95 7.31 -3.21 -0.10
C ASN A 95 6.12 -3.42 -1.04
N GLN A 96 4.89 -3.16 -0.59
CA GLN A 96 3.69 -3.25 -1.42
C GLN A 96 3.62 -2.08 -2.39
N MET A 97 4.01 -0.87 -1.95
CA MET A 97 4.10 0.31 -2.81
C MET A 97 5.09 0.06 -3.96
N VAL A 98 6.34 -0.33 -3.64
CA VAL A 98 7.35 -0.59 -4.69
C VAL A 98 7.01 -1.77 -5.59
N SER A 99 6.29 -2.76 -5.08
CA SER A 99 5.83 -3.90 -5.86
C SER A 99 4.56 -3.62 -6.70
N GLY A 100 4.09 -2.36 -6.76
CA GLY A 100 2.97 -1.98 -7.64
C GLY A 100 1.60 -2.49 -7.18
N PHE A 101 1.36 -2.57 -5.86
CA PHE A 101 0.07 -3.03 -5.31
C PHE A 101 -1.02 -1.95 -5.34
N ILE A 102 -0.63 -0.69 -5.50
CA ILE A 102 -1.52 0.46 -5.47
C ILE A 102 -2.03 0.72 -6.89
N ALA A 103 -3.34 0.62 -7.09
CA ALA A 103 -3.97 0.72 -8.39
C ALA A 103 -4.25 2.16 -8.81
N SER A 104 -4.76 2.95 -7.87
CA SER A 104 -5.08 4.35 -8.09
C SER A 104 -5.03 5.09 -6.77
N VAL A 105 -4.56 6.33 -6.82
CA VAL A 105 -4.61 7.30 -5.72
C VAL A 105 -5.16 8.60 -6.27
N GLN A 106 -6.12 9.19 -5.56
CA GLN A 106 -6.85 10.38 -5.96
C GLN A 106 -6.99 11.30 -4.76
N GLY A 107 -6.75 12.60 -4.93
CA GLY A 107 -6.85 13.59 -3.86
C GLY A 107 -7.94 14.62 -4.11
N TYR A 108 -8.60 15.03 -3.04
CA TYR A 108 -9.65 16.04 -3.01
C TYR A 108 -9.39 16.99 -1.85
N ILE A 109 -9.76 18.26 -1.98
CA ILE A 109 -9.80 19.18 -0.84
C ILE A 109 -11.25 19.43 -0.48
N ILE A 110 -11.63 19.08 0.75
CA ILE A 110 -12.99 19.22 1.29
C ILE A 110 -12.87 19.80 2.69
N ALA A 111 -13.60 20.89 2.96
CA ALA A 111 -13.59 21.57 4.26
C ALA A 111 -12.16 21.84 4.78
N ASP A 112 -11.32 22.38 3.89
CA ASP A 112 -9.92 22.73 4.15
C ASP A 112 -8.95 21.56 4.40
N LYS A 113 -9.43 20.31 4.32
CA LYS A 113 -8.64 19.09 4.52
C LYS A 113 -8.45 18.33 3.22
N PHE A 114 -7.40 17.53 3.13
CA PHE A 114 -7.23 16.60 2.03
C PHE A 114 -7.96 15.29 2.33
N LEU A 115 -8.76 14.84 1.37
CA LEU A 115 -9.30 13.49 1.30
C LEU A 115 -8.57 12.75 0.17
N VAL A 116 -7.90 11.66 0.52
CA VAL A 116 -7.25 10.76 -0.44
C VAL A 116 -8.09 9.50 -0.56
N LEU A 117 -8.51 9.17 -1.78
CA LEU A 117 -9.14 7.90 -2.12
C LEU A 117 -8.12 7.02 -2.85
N ALA A 118 -7.98 5.78 -2.39
CA ALA A 118 -7.05 4.83 -2.97
C ALA A 118 -7.68 3.47 -3.21
N LYS A 119 -7.20 2.78 -4.25
CA LYS A 119 -7.53 1.37 -4.50
C LYS A 119 -6.26 0.55 -4.41
N VAL A 120 -6.25 -0.48 -3.57
CA VAL A 120 -5.06 -1.27 -3.24
C VAL A 120 -5.38 -2.76 -3.37
N ARG A 121 -4.42 -3.53 -3.89
CA ARG A 121 -4.53 -4.99 -3.99
C ARG A 121 -4.28 -5.66 -2.63
N HIS A 122 -4.96 -6.79 -2.40
CA HIS A 122 -4.69 -7.68 -1.28
C HIS A 122 -3.30 -8.35 -1.39
N SER A 123 -2.53 -8.37 -0.29
CA SER A 123 -1.20 -9.00 -0.24
C SER A 123 -1.18 -10.51 -0.53
N GLN A 124 -2.23 -11.24 -0.11
CA GLN A 124 -2.29 -12.71 -0.22
C GLN A 124 -3.28 -13.19 -1.29
N ARG A 125 -4.22 -12.34 -1.71
CA ARG A 125 -5.30 -12.68 -2.64
C ARG A 125 -5.22 -11.78 -3.87
N MET A 126 -4.14 -11.94 -4.63
CA MET A 126 -3.75 -11.02 -5.71
C MET A 126 -4.82 -10.87 -6.81
N ASN A 127 -5.62 -11.92 -7.02
CA ASN A 127 -6.65 -11.98 -8.06
C ASN A 127 -8.04 -11.51 -7.58
N ASN A 128 -8.19 -11.19 -6.29
CA ASN A 128 -9.44 -10.65 -5.78
C ASN A 128 -9.62 -9.19 -6.23
N SER A 129 -10.85 -8.70 -6.12
CA SER A 129 -11.15 -7.28 -6.31
C SER A 129 -10.28 -6.41 -5.41
N LEU A 130 -10.01 -5.19 -5.89
CA LEU A 130 -9.25 -4.19 -5.16
C LEU A 130 -10.00 -3.75 -3.91
N ILE A 131 -9.27 -3.53 -2.82
CA ILE A 131 -9.81 -2.88 -1.64
C ILE A 131 -9.77 -1.38 -1.85
N SER A 132 -10.87 -0.70 -1.53
CA SER A 132 -10.90 0.76 -1.46
C SER A 132 -10.50 1.23 -0.06
N CYS A 133 -9.70 2.27 -0.01
CA CYS A 133 -9.24 2.92 1.21
C CYS A 133 -9.42 4.43 1.07
N TRP A 134 -9.55 5.11 2.20
CA TRP A 134 -9.46 6.56 2.25
C TRP A 134 -8.59 7.02 3.41
N VAL A 135 -7.97 8.18 3.22
CA VAL A 135 -7.13 8.87 4.21
C VAL A 135 -7.53 10.34 4.23
N ILE A 136 -7.67 10.91 5.43
CA ILE A 136 -7.93 12.33 5.64
C ILE A 136 -6.68 12.93 6.28
N THR A 137 -6.17 14.01 5.70
CA THR A 137 -5.00 14.74 6.22
C THR A 137 -5.28 16.23 6.33
N GLU A 138 -4.52 16.90 7.19
CA GLU A 138 -4.41 18.36 7.20
C GLU A 138 -3.60 18.87 6.00
N ARG A 139 -3.53 20.19 5.84
CA ARG A 139 -2.83 20.82 4.71
C ARG A 139 -1.33 20.64 4.79
N GLU A 140 -0.82 20.52 6.00
CA GLU A 140 0.58 20.39 6.36
C GLU A 140 1.10 18.96 6.16
N GLY A 141 0.22 17.99 5.85
CA GLY A 141 0.58 16.59 5.65
C GLY A 141 0.25 15.68 6.85
N THR A 142 -0.15 16.24 7.99
CA THR A 142 -0.54 15.47 9.17
C THR A 142 -1.74 14.57 8.90
N ILE A 143 -1.59 13.28 9.16
CA ILE A 143 -2.63 12.28 8.91
C ILE A 143 -3.58 12.25 10.10
N LEU A 144 -4.85 12.58 9.87
CA LEU A 144 -5.87 12.60 10.91
C LEU A 144 -6.52 11.22 11.05
N PHE A 145 -7.05 10.71 9.93
CA PHE A 145 -7.87 9.51 9.93
C PHE A 145 -7.63 8.68 8.69
N ALA A 146 -7.74 7.37 8.83
CA ALA A 146 -7.73 6.47 7.71
C ALA A 146 -8.74 5.34 7.88
N HIS A 147 -9.17 4.79 6.76
CA HIS A 147 -10.03 3.63 6.77
C HIS A 147 -9.86 2.78 5.52
N CYS A 148 -9.90 1.47 5.72
CA CYS A 148 -9.73 0.48 4.66
C CYS A 148 -10.97 -0.41 4.63
N LEU A 149 -11.75 -0.28 3.55
CA LEU A 149 -13.07 -0.91 3.44
C LEU A 149 -12.92 -2.43 3.37
N GLY A 150 -13.65 -3.13 4.25
CA GLY A 150 -13.66 -4.60 4.27
C GLY A 150 -12.34 -5.25 4.72
N CYS A 151 -11.38 -4.47 5.22
CA CYS A 151 -10.17 -5.01 5.83
C CYS A 151 -10.35 -5.18 7.33
N LYS A 152 -10.26 -6.42 7.83
CA LYS A 152 -10.36 -6.70 9.26
C LYS A 152 -9.31 -5.97 10.10
N ALA A 153 -8.10 -5.78 9.54
CA ALA A 153 -7.05 -4.96 10.15
C ALA A 153 -7.26 -3.44 9.93
N GLY A 154 -8.07 -3.06 8.93
CA GLY A 154 -8.40 -1.68 8.59
C GLY A 154 -9.30 -0.98 9.59
N LEU A 155 -9.97 -1.74 10.46
CA LEU A 155 -10.72 -1.22 11.60
C LEU A 155 -9.80 -0.49 12.60
N ALA A 156 -8.53 -0.89 12.68
CA ALA A 156 -7.51 -0.25 13.50
C ALA A 156 -6.74 0.87 12.75
N GLU A 157 -7.20 1.27 11.56
CA GLU A 157 -6.74 2.43 10.77
C GLU A 157 -5.29 2.34 10.25
N THR A 158 -4.51 1.38 10.73
CA THR A 158 -3.06 1.27 10.48
C THR A 158 -2.69 0.01 9.70
N CYS A 159 -3.64 -0.55 8.92
CA CYS A 159 -3.37 -1.76 8.14
C CYS A 159 -2.31 -1.51 7.05
N SER A 160 -1.76 -2.59 6.49
CA SER A 160 -0.74 -2.48 5.43
C SER A 160 -1.25 -1.81 4.14
N HIS A 161 -2.56 -1.87 3.85
CA HIS A 161 -3.13 -1.09 2.74
C HIS A 161 -3.08 0.41 3.01
N ILE A 162 -3.35 0.87 4.24
CA ILE A 162 -3.20 2.29 4.59
C ILE A 162 -1.74 2.69 4.53
N ALA A 163 -0.85 1.92 5.18
CA ALA A 163 0.56 2.25 5.22
C ALA A 163 1.20 2.29 3.83
N SER A 164 0.84 1.38 2.90
CA SER A 164 1.33 1.45 1.52
C SER A 164 0.86 2.71 0.79
N VAL A 165 -0.38 3.16 1.00
CA VAL A 165 -0.88 4.43 0.46
C VAL A 165 -0.13 5.62 1.05
N LEU A 166 0.15 5.62 2.36
CA LEU A 166 0.95 6.67 2.98
C LEU A 166 2.36 6.76 2.38
N PHE A 167 3.03 5.63 2.17
CA PHE A 167 4.34 5.60 1.50
C PHE A 167 4.26 6.09 0.04
N TYR A 168 3.15 5.86 -0.66
CA TYR A 168 2.93 6.44 -1.98
C TYR A 168 2.82 7.97 -1.91
N LEU A 169 2.10 8.52 -0.93
CA LEU A 169 1.98 9.96 -0.71
C LEU A 169 3.34 10.59 -0.38
N GLU A 170 4.17 9.93 0.43
CA GLU A 170 5.55 10.37 0.69
C GLU A 170 6.39 10.42 -0.59
N ALA A 171 6.38 9.33 -1.38
CA ALA A 171 7.12 9.28 -2.63
C ALA A 171 6.64 10.34 -3.63
N TRP A 172 5.32 10.54 -3.72
CA TRP A 172 4.72 11.60 -4.53
C TRP A 172 5.18 12.99 -4.08
N THR A 173 5.17 13.26 -2.78
CA THR A 173 5.60 14.54 -2.19
C THR A 173 7.08 14.79 -2.48
N LYS A 174 7.95 13.78 -2.34
CA LYS A 174 9.37 13.90 -2.70
C LYS A 174 9.60 14.17 -4.18
N ILE A 175 8.83 13.53 -5.06
CA ILE A 175 8.93 13.74 -6.50
C ILE A 175 8.47 15.17 -6.83
N ASN A 176 7.29 15.58 -6.37
CA ASN A 176 6.71 16.87 -6.76
C ASN A 176 7.31 18.07 -6.02
N GLY A 177 7.75 17.92 -4.78
CA GLY A 177 8.47 18.95 -4.04
C GLY A 177 9.87 19.25 -4.59
N ARG A 178 10.43 18.34 -5.40
CA ARG A 178 11.76 18.48 -6.02
C ARG A 178 11.74 18.94 -7.48
N LEU A 179 10.58 18.97 -8.14
CA LEU A 179 10.47 19.34 -9.55
C LEU A 179 10.28 20.85 -9.70
N ALA A 180 11.17 21.48 -10.46
CA ALA A 180 10.94 22.86 -10.91
C ALA A 180 9.69 22.89 -11.81
N CYS A 181 8.95 24.01 -11.79
CA CYS A 181 7.69 24.24 -12.51
C CYS A 181 7.73 23.88 -14.02
N THR A 182 8.91 23.72 -14.62
CA THR A 182 9.11 23.34 -16.03
C THR A 182 9.29 21.83 -16.28
N GLN A 183 9.42 20.98 -15.25
CA GLN A 183 9.69 19.54 -15.38
C GLN A 183 8.44 18.65 -15.17
N VAL A 184 7.23 19.20 -15.36
CA VAL A 184 5.97 18.49 -15.10
C VAL A 184 5.73 17.38 -16.14
N LYS A 185 6.21 16.16 -15.82
CA LYS A 185 5.66 14.84 -16.24
C LYS A 185 6.46 13.70 -15.58
N CYS A 186 6.43 13.60 -14.25
CA CYS A 186 7.13 12.55 -13.49
C CYS A 186 6.23 11.45 -12.92
N SER A 187 5.00 11.29 -13.43
CA SER A 187 4.11 10.20 -13.02
C SER A 187 4.68 8.80 -13.30
N TRP A 188 5.66 8.67 -14.21
CA TRP A 188 6.30 7.40 -14.57
C TRP A 188 7.32 6.87 -13.55
N LEU A 189 7.74 7.70 -12.57
CA LEU A 189 8.71 7.27 -11.55
C LEU A 189 8.08 6.40 -10.48
N LEU A 190 6.78 6.61 -10.20
CA LEU A 190 6.07 5.79 -9.24
C LEU A 190 5.81 4.40 -9.83
N PRO A 191 5.94 3.34 -9.01
CA PRO A 191 5.64 1.98 -9.43
C PRO A 191 4.26 1.92 -10.08
N THR A 192 4.21 1.36 -11.29
CA THR A 192 2.95 1.18 -12.00
C THR A 192 2.18 0.03 -11.35
N TYR A 193 0.86 0.19 -11.26
CA TYR A 193 -0.01 -0.88 -10.81
C TYR A 193 0.16 -2.14 -11.65
N VAL A 194 0.48 -3.25 -10.99
CA VAL A 194 0.49 -4.58 -11.64
C VAL A 194 -0.96 -4.99 -11.81
N LYS A 195 -1.48 -5.27 -13.01
CA LYS A 195 -2.92 -5.64 -13.19
C LYS A 195 -3.23 -7.11 -12.89
N GLN A 196 -2.30 -7.99 -13.21
CA GLN A 196 -2.39 -9.42 -12.97
C GLN A 196 -0.97 -9.93 -12.70
N VAL A 197 -0.84 -10.91 -11.81
CA VAL A 197 0.41 -11.64 -11.63
C VAL A 197 0.31 -12.90 -12.47
N GLU A 198 1.02 -12.93 -13.58
CA GLU A 198 1.12 -14.13 -14.41
C GLU A 198 2.13 -15.11 -13.81
N TYR A 199 1.93 -16.39 -14.07
CA TYR A 199 2.91 -17.41 -13.68
C TYR A 199 4.06 -17.38 -14.68
N GLU A 200 5.27 -17.08 -14.19
CA GLU A 200 6.48 -17.08 -15.00
C GLU A 200 7.45 -18.19 -14.56
N LYS A 201 8.37 -18.57 -15.46
CA LYS A 201 9.46 -19.48 -15.12
C LYS A 201 10.34 -18.81 -14.07
N VAL A 202 10.86 -19.60 -13.12
CA VAL A 202 11.72 -19.09 -12.03
C VAL A 202 12.85 -18.19 -12.55
N GLN A 203 13.49 -18.54 -13.66
CA GLN A 203 14.57 -17.75 -14.26
C GLN A 203 14.17 -16.35 -14.76
N GLU A 204 12.89 -16.13 -15.10
CA GLU A 204 12.37 -14.85 -15.60
C GLU A 204 11.81 -13.97 -14.46
N ILE A 205 11.60 -14.55 -13.27
CA ILE A 205 11.09 -13.81 -12.11
C ILE A 205 12.20 -12.92 -11.55
N ASN A 206 11.92 -11.62 -11.46
CA ASN A 206 12.80 -10.68 -10.81
C ASN A 206 12.77 -10.85 -9.27
N PHE A 207 13.77 -11.53 -8.71
CA PHE A 207 13.95 -11.70 -7.26
C PHE A 207 14.68 -10.54 -6.57
N THR A 208 14.79 -9.38 -7.21
CA THR A 208 15.35 -8.19 -6.55
C THR A 208 14.55 -7.92 -5.28
N SER A 209 15.25 -7.76 -4.16
CA SER A 209 14.57 -7.52 -2.88
C SER A 209 13.85 -6.17 -2.92
N ALA A 210 12.71 -6.08 -2.25
CA ALA A 210 11.97 -4.82 -2.14
C ALA A 210 12.81 -3.70 -1.49
N ARG A 211 13.77 -4.04 -0.61
CA ARG A 211 14.76 -3.10 -0.07
C ARG A 211 15.71 -2.55 -1.13
N LYS A 212 16.14 -3.37 -2.08
CA LYS A 212 16.94 -2.90 -3.20
C LYS A 212 16.09 -2.05 -4.15
N MET A 213 14.86 -2.49 -4.47
CA MET A 213 13.92 -1.68 -5.26
C MET A 213 13.64 -0.33 -4.61
N LYS A 214 13.53 -0.29 -3.27
CA LYS A 214 13.43 0.94 -2.49
C LYS A 214 14.62 1.86 -2.76
N ASN A 215 15.82 1.37 -2.49
CA ASN A 215 17.04 2.16 -2.61
C ASN A 215 17.23 2.66 -4.05
N ASP A 216 16.92 1.82 -5.04
CA ASP A 216 16.99 2.19 -6.45
C ASP A 216 15.96 3.29 -6.79
N LEU A 217 14.75 3.23 -6.21
CA LEU A 217 13.73 4.28 -6.35
C LEU A 217 14.16 5.57 -5.66
N ASP A 218 14.62 5.50 -4.40
CA ASP A 218 15.11 6.65 -3.64
C ASP A 218 16.29 7.32 -4.37
N ALA A 219 17.25 6.54 -4.87
CA ALA A 219 18.38 7.04 -5.66
C ALA A 219 17.94 7.69 -6.97
N LYS A 220 16.92 7.14 -7.67
CA LYS A 220 16.34 7.79 -8.84
C LYS A 220 15.73 9.14 -8.48
N ILE A 221 15.00 9.22 -7.37
CA ILE A 221 14.38 10.45 -6.85
C ILE A 221 15.45 11.48 -6.43
N GLU A 222 16.58 11.05 -5.88
CA GLU A 222 17.70 11.94 -5.53
C GLU A 222 18.43 12.47 -6.76
N ASN A 223 18.71 11.63 -7.76
CA ASN A 223 19.45 12.05 -8.96
C ASN A 223 18.72 13.08 -9.84
N LEU A 224 17.39 13.24 -9.70
CA LEU A 224 16.65 14.33 -10.34
C LEU A 224 17.14 15.72 -9.95
N SER A 225 17.71 15.88 -8.75
CA SER A 225 18.23 17.16 -8.27
C SER A 225 19.53 17.61 -8.93
N ASN A 226 20.26 16.70 -9.57
CA ASN A 226 21.62 16.96 -10.07
C ASN A 226 21.69 17.22 -11.59
N VAL A 227 20.57 17.27 -12.31
CA VAL A 227 20.60 17.53 -13.77
C VAL A 227 20.75 19.03 -14.04
N SER A 228 21.96 19.52 -13.83
CA SER A 228 22.53 20.59 -14.64
C SER A 228 23.51 19.95 -15.62
N SER A 229 23.09 19.91 -16.89
CA SER A 229 23.79 19.36 -18.07
C SER A 229 23.62 17.85 -18.33
N PRO A 230 23.41 17.44 -19.59
CA PRO A 230 23.25 16.05 -19.97
C PRO A 230 24.62 15.44 -20.21
N ASP A 231 25.02 14.47 -19.39
CA ASP A 231 26.04 13.50 -19.81
C ASP A 231 25.43 12.10 -19.89
N ASN A 232 25.44 11.60 -21.12
CA ASN A 232 25.05 10.25 -21.48
C ASN A 232 26.07 9.27 -20.90
N SER A 233 25.81 8.74 -19.71
CA SER A 233 26.30 7.41 -19.36
C SER A 233 25.36 6.70 -18.41
N ALA A 234 24.25 6.20 -18.95
CA ALA A 234 23.53 5.11 -18.32
C ALA A 234 24.42 3.85 -18.37
N LYS A 235 25.34 3.70 -17.41
CA LYS A 235 25.87 2.39 -17.07
C LYS A 235 24.75 1.63 -16.38
N GLY A 236 23.94 0.95 -17.20
CA GLY A 236 23.00 -0.05 -16.71
C GLY A 236 23.73 -1.01 -15.80
N ASN A 237 23.15 -1.29 -14.63
CA ASN A 237 23.61 -2.30 -13.72
C ASN A 237 23.74 -3.62 -14.50
N VAL A 238 24.99 -4.02 -14.78
CA VAL A 238 25.30 -5.31 -15.39
C VAL A 238 24.77 -6.37 -14.44
N SER A 239 23.67 -7.01 -14.83
CA SER A 239 23.28 -8.31 -14.28
C SER A 239 24.50 -9.21 -14.44
N LYS A 240 25.08 -9.66 -13.33
CA LYS A 240 26.11 -10.70 -13.39
C LYS A 240 25.45 -11.91 -14.04
N GLU A 241 25.72 -12.15 -15.33
CA GLU A 241 25.33 -13.38 -15.99
C GLU A 241 25.99 -14.52 -15.22
N ILE A 242 25.17 -15.27 -14.48
CA ILE A 242 25.64 -16.49 -13.82
C ILE A 242 25.74 -17.53 -14.94
N PRO A 243 26.92 -18.10 -15.21
CA PRO A 243 27.06 -19.09 -16.26
C PRO A 243 26.18 -20.31 -15.96
N LEU A 244 25.51 -20.81 -17.00
CA LEU A 244 24.63 -21.96 -16.89
C LEU A 244 25.46 -23.18 -16.42
N PRO A 245 25.05 -23.90 -15.36
CA PRO A 245 25.78 -25.06 -14.89
C PRO A 245 25.91 -26.12 -15.99
N SER A 246 27.09 -26.69 -16.13
CA SER A 246 27.33 -27.74 -17.11
C SER A 246 26.64 -29.05 -16.68
N LYS A 247 26.26 -29.89 -17.65
CA LYS A 247 25.71 -31.24 -17.38
C LYS A 247 26.54 -32.07 -16.39
N PRO A 248 27.89 -32.17 -16.51
CA PRO A 248 28.69 -32.96 -15.56
C PRO A 248 28.72 -32.38 -14.15
N GLU A 249 28.64 -31.04 -14.00
CA GLU A 249 28.54 -30.41 -12.67
C GLU A 249 27.21 -30.72 -12.01
N MET A 250 26.12 -30.66 -12.77
CA MET A 250 24.77 -31.04 -12.30
C MET A 250 24.71 -32.51 -11.91
N ASP A 251 25.24 -33.42 -12.72
CA ASP A 251 25.29 -34.85 -12.41
C ASP A 251 26.09 -35.14 -11.14
N THR A 252 27.22 -34.44 -10.96
CA THR A 252 28.05 -34.56 -9.75
C THR A 252 27.30 -34.05 -8.51
N PHE A 253 26.57 -32.95 -8.66
CA PHE A 253 25.75 -32.38 -7.59
C PHE A 253 24.62 -33.34 -7.18
N TYR A 254 23.88 -33.90 -8.14
CA TYR A 254 22.83 -34.88 -7.87
C TYR A 254 23.38 -36.17 -7.24
N ALA A 255 24.54 -36.64 -7.68
CA ALA A 255 25.22 -37.80 -7.08
C ALA A 255 25.71 -37.56 -5.64
N LYS A 256 26.02 -36.31 -5.27
CA LYS A 256 26.32 -35.94 -3.87
C LYS A 256 25.04 -35.91 -3.04
N LEU A 257 23.95 -35.35 -3.58
CA LEU A 257 22.67 -35.26 -2.89
C LEU A 257 22.03 -36.63 -2.62
N SER A 258 22.21 -37.61 -3.52
CA SER A 258 21.66 -38.96 -3.31
C SER A 258 22.30 -39.71 -2.15
N LYS A 259 23.51 -39.31 -1.74
CA LYS A 259 24.25 -39.87 -0.60
C LYS A 259 23.92 -39.19 0.73
N CYS A 260 23.13 -38.12 0.73
CA CYS A 260 22.72 -37.45 1.96
C CYS A 260 21.70 -38.29 2.75
N SER A 261 21.73 -38.18 4.07
CA SER A 261 20.81 -38.89 4.97
C SER A 261 19.33 -38.51 4.78
N ARG A 262 19.07 -37.30 4.28
CA ARG A 262 17.76 -36.83 3.86
C ARG A 262 17.76 -36.68 2.35
N LYS A 263 16.98 -37.51 1.66
CA LYS A 263 16.89 -37.49 0.20
C LYS A 263 15.93 -36.39 -0.26
N PRO A 264 16.36 -35.48 -1.16
CA PRO A 264 15.48 -34.47 -1.73
C PRO A 264 14.41 -35.10 -2.63
N ILE A 265 13.16 -34.65 -2.51
CA ILE A 265 12.04 -35.12 -3.35
C ILE A 265 12.31 -34.88 -4.84
N ALA A 266 13.10 -33.87 -5.19
CA ALA A 266 13.47 -33.57 -6.58
C ALA A 266 14.26 -34.70 -7.26
N LEU A 267 14.97 -35.54 -6.49
CA LEU A 267 15.69 -36.69 -7.05
C LEU A 267 14.74 -37.82 -7.48
N SER A 268 13.51 -37.90 -6.96
CA SER A 268 12.55 -38.92 -7.39
C SER A 268 12.05 -38.70 -8.81
N LEU A 269 12.16 -37.48 -9.33
CA LEU A 269 11.86 -37.12 -10.70
C LEU A 269 12.97 -37.55 -11.67
N MET A 270 14.12 -37.97 -11.16
CA MET A 270 15.24 -38.46 -11.96
C MET A 270 15.21 -39.99 -11.98
N PRO A 271 15.10 -40.65 -13.16
CA PRO A 271 14.98 -42.11 -13.24
C PRO A 271 16.10 -42.88 -12.53
N LYS A 272 17.31 -42.31 -12.49
CA LYS A 272 18.49 -42.92 -11.84
C LYS A 272 18.41 -42.95 -10.30
N TYR A 273 17.53 -42.16 -9.69
CA TYR A 273 17.41 -41.99 -8.24
C TYR A 273 15.97 -42.18 -7.72
N ALA A 274 15.06 -42.62 -8.60
CA ALA A 274 13.63 -42.74 -8.30
C ALA A 274 13.31 -43.88 -7.31
N ASP A 275 14.10 -44.96 -7.33
CA ASP A 275 13.85 -46.18 -6.55
C ASP A 275 14.68 -46.29 -5.26
N SER A 276 15.35 -45.21 -4.85
CA SER A 276 16.26 -45.18 -3.70
C SER A 276 15.67 -44.46 -2.50
#